data_AF-A0A6B2SC81-F1
#
_entry.id   AF-A0A6B2SC81-F1
#
_cell.length_a   1.000
_cell.length_b   1.000
_cell.length_c   1.000
_cell.angle_alpha   90.00
_cell.angle_beta   90.00
_cell.angle_gamma   90.00
#
_symmetry.space_group_name_H-M   'P 1'
#
loop_
_entity.id
_entity.type
_entity.pdbx_description
1 polymer ?
#
loop_
_entity_poly.entity_id
_entity_poly.type
_entity_poly.pdbx_seq_one_letter_code
_entity_poly.pdbx_strand_id
1 'polypeptide(L)'
;KRADVVAKVAPELPEILGAAYRGEFLAYARRRPMTGGYRHDALAFAEHLMLAGRPEEADARRKLRDWWLERSGPAPLSRRPAAR
;
A
#
# COMPACT_ATOMS: atom_id res chain seq x y z
N LYS A 1 4.36 -9.13 13.15
CA LYS A 1 4.01 -10.24 12.23
C LYS A 1 3.18 -9.79 11.03
N ARG A 2 2.02 -9.15 11.21
CA ARG A 2 1.14 -8.80 10.07
C ARG A 2 1.72 -7.73 9.14
N ALA A 3 2.31 -6.68 9.71
CA ALA A 3 3.08 -5.68 8.94
C ALA A 3 4.19 -6.35 8.13
N ASP A 4 4.86 -7.36 8.70
CA ASP A 4 5.94 -8.10 8.03
C ASP A 4 5.40 -8.99 6.89
N VAL A 5 4.18 -9.53 7.01
CA VAL A 5 3.53 -10.28 5.91
C VAL A 5 3.08 -9.34 4.80
N VAL A 6 2.49 -8.20 5.13
CA VAL A 6 2.10 -7.20 4.12
C VAL A 6 3.35 -6.62 3.44
N ALA A 7 4.42 -6.35 4.17
CA ALA A 7 5.70 -5.95 3.61
C ALA A 7 6.31 -7.01 2.66
N LYS A 8 6.01 -8.30 2.87
CA LYS A 8 6.41 -9.34 1.91
C LYS A 8 5.56 -9.35 0.64
N VAL A 9 4.27 -9.04 0.76
CA VAL A 9 3.33 -9.01 -0.38
C VAL A 9 3.45 -7.71 -1.17
N ALA A 10 3.81 -6.62 -0.49
CA ALA A 10 3.93 -5.27 -1.00
C ALA A 10 5.21 -4.62 -0.43
N PRO A 11 6.40 -5.06 -0.89
CA PRO A 11 7.68 -4.54 -0.40
C PRO A 11 7.89 -3.06 -0.71
N GLU A 12 7.18 -2.52 -1.70
CA GLU A 12 7.32 -1.12 -2.08
C GLU A 12 6.65 -0.19 -1.06
N LEU A 13 5.68 -0.67 -0.26
CA LEU A 13 5.06 0.15 0.78
C LEU A 13 6.05 0.59 1.86
N PRO A 14 6.84 -0.31 2.49
CA PRO A 14 7.87 0.13 3.41
C PRO A 14 9.00 0.91 2.74
N GLU A 15 9.27 0.73 1.44
CA GLU A 15 10.24 1.58 0.72
C GLU A 15 9.73 3.01 0.54
N ILE A 16 8.45 3.18 0.23
CA ILE A 16 7.81 4.49 0.05
C ILE A 16 7.61 5.21 1.40
N LEU A 17 7.19 4.46 2.42
CA LEU A 17 6.82 5.00 3.73
C LEU A 17 7.99 5.02 4.73
N GLY A 18 9.06 4.31 4.43
CA GLY A 18 10.25 4.23 5.27
C GLY A 18 9.92 3.82 6.71
N ALA A 19 10.52 4.53 7.66
CA ALA A 19 10.33 4.27 9.09
C ALA A 19 8.87 4.47 9.57
N ALA A 20 8.08 5.30 8.88
CA ALA A 20 6.68 5.54 9.25
C ALA A 20 5.78 4.33 8.99
N TYR A 21 6.18 3.45 8.05
CA TYR A 21 5.39 2.29 7.62
C TYR A 21 4.79 1.50 8.78
N ARG A 22 5.63 1.12 9.76
CA ARG A 22 5.19 0.23 10.82
C ARG A 22 4.22 0.91 11.78
N GLY A 23 4.44 2.18 12.11
CA GLY A 23 3.55 2.95 12.98
C GLY A 23 2.18 3.16 12.34
N GLU A 24 2.19 3.60 11.08
CA GLU A 24 0.98 3.83 10.30
C GLU A 24 0.17 2.54 10.08
N PHE A 25 0.86 1.43 9.78
CA PHE A 25 0.20 0.14 9.59
C PHE A 25 -0.45 -0.38 10.89
N LEU A 26 0.19 -0.17 12.04
CA LEU A 26 -0.40 -0.53 13.33
C LEU A 26 -1.62 0.35 13.64
N ALA A 27 -1.56 1.65 13.35
CA ALA A 27 -2.70 2.54 13.53
C ALA A 27 -3.91 2.12 12.68
N TYR A 28 -3.67 1.76 11.42
CA TYR A 28 -4.68 1.19 10.52
C TYR A 28 -5.26 -0.13 11.05
N ALA A 29 -4.38 -1.09 11.38
CA ALA A 29 -4.77 -2.43 11.81
C ALA A 29 -5.55 -2.44 13.14
N ARG A 30 -5.37 -1.43 13.99
CA ARG A 30 -6.14 -1.28 15.24
C ARG A 30 -7.61 -0.93 14.99
N ARG A 31 -7.94 -0.29 13.87
CA ARG A 31 -9.29 0.21 13.57
C ARG A 31 -10.08 -0.69 12.63
N ARG A 32 -9.44 -1.66 11.97
CA ARG A 32 -10.07 -2.47 10.93
C ARG A 32 -9.76 -3.96 11.07
N PRO A 33 -10.80 -4.81 11.18
CA PRO A 33 -10.63 -6.25 11.01
C PRO A 33 -10.16 -6.53 9.57
N MET A 34 -9.05 -7.23 9.41
CA MET A 34 -8.46 -7.58 8.12
C MET A 34 -9.18 -8.79 7.54
N THR A 35 -10.19 -8.58 6.70
CA THR A 35 -11.13 -9.62 6.21
C THR A 35 -10.93 -10.00 4.74
N GLY A 36 -10.09 -9.26 4.00
CA GLY A 36 -10.01 -9.33 2.53
C GLY A 36 -8.77 -10.02 1.95
N GLY A 37 -7.85 -10.52 2.78
CA GLY A 37 -6.56 -11.08 2.36
C GLY A 37 -5.47 -10.02 2.16
N TYR A 38 -4.21 -10.46 2.21
CA TYR A 38 -3.05 -9.55 2.36
C TYR A 38 -2.87 -8.52 1.24
N ARG A 39 -3.22 -8.86 -0.01
CA ARG A 39 -3.18 -7.92 -1.13
C ARG A 39 -4.25 -6.82 -0.98
N HIS A 40 -5.48 -7.21 -0.65
CA HIS A 40 -6.57 -6.27 -0.44
C HIS A 40 -6.30 -5.39 0.78
N ASP A 41 -5.72 -5.96 1.83
CA ASP A 41 -5.28 -5.22 3.02
C ASP A 41 -4.19 -4.19 2.71
N ALA A 42 -3.24 -4.52 1.83
CA ALA A 42 -2.21 -3.59 1.38
C ALA A 42 -2.83 -2.39 0.61
N LEU A 43 -3.80 -2.67 -0.26
CA LEU A 43 -4.52 -1.62 -1.01
C LEU A 43 -5.37 -0.73 -0.10
N ALA A 44 -6.11 -1.34 0.83
CA ALA A 44 -6.94 -0.62 1.79
C ALA A 44 -6.09 0.20 2.78
N PHE A 45 -4.90 -0.28 3.15
CA PHE A 45 -3.95 0.48 3.95
C PHE A 45 -3.44 1.72 3.18
N ALA A 46 -3.02 1.56 1.93
CA ALA A 46 -2.56 2.68 1.12
C ALA A 46 -3.66 3.73 0.88
N GLU A 47 -4.90 3.28 0.62
CA GLU A 47 -6.08 4.15 0.53
C GLU A 47 -6.32 4.92 1.83
N HIS A 48 -6.23 4.24 2.98
CA HIS A 48 -6.38 4.87 4.29
C HIS A 48 -5.37 6.00 4.51
N LEU A 49 -4.10 5.79 4.13
CA LEU A 49 -3.06 6.80 4.24
C LEU A 49 -3.35 8.01 3.36
N MET A 50 -3.74 7.78 2.10
CA MET A 50 -4.11 8.85 1.18
C MET A 50 -5.27 9.69 1.73
N LEU A 51 -6.30 9.06 2.28
CA LEU A 51 -7.44 9.75 2.93
C LEU A 51 -7.02 10.51 4.20
N ALA A 52 -6.05 9.97 4.95
CA ALA A 52 -5.48 10.62 6.13
C ALA A 52 -4.47 11.73 5.81
N GLY A 53 -4.18 11.99 4.52
CA GLY A 53 -3.17 12.96 4.10
C GLY A 53 -1.73 12.54 4.43
N ARG A 54 -1.51 11.25 4.68
CA ARG A 54 -0.21 10.65 5.00
C ARG A 54 0.35 9.91 3.78
N PRO A 55 1.68 9.81 3.64
CA PRO A 55 2.72 10.49 4.43
C PRO A 55 2.73 12.02 4.23
N GLU A 56 3.42 12.76 5.11
CA GLU A 56 3.56 14.24 5.00
C GLU A 56 4.45 14.66 3.81
N GLU A 57 5.36 13.77 3.43
CA GLU A 57 6.25 13.93 2.29
C GLU A 57 5.49 13.87 0.96
N ALA A 58 5.55 14.96 0.19
CA ALA A 58 4.85 15.06 -1.08
C ALA A 58 5.30 14.01 -2.10
N ASP A 59 6.58 13.64 -2.08
CA ASP A 59 7.14 12.62 -2.97
C ASP A 59 6.64 11.21 -2.63
N ALA A 60 6.65 10.86 -1.35
CA ALA A 60 6.13 9.58 -0.89
C ALA A 60 4.62 9.46 -1.14
N ARG A 61 3.84 10.56 -1.04
CA ARG A 61 2.43 10.56 -1.44
C ARG A 61 2.23 10.26 -2.92
N ARG A 62 3.06 10.83 -3.80
CA ARG A 62 2.98 10.55 -5.25
C ARG A 62 3.26 9.08 -5.52
N LYS A 63 4.39 8.56 -5.02
CA LYS A 63 4.78 7.15 -5.16
C LYS A 63 3.72 6.20 -4.61
N LEU A 64 3.14 6.51 -3.44
CA LEU A 64 2.08 5.71 -2.84
C LEU A 64 0.83 5.66 -3.71
N ARG A 65 0.43 6.80 -4.28
CA ARG A 65 -0.71 6.88 -5.20
C ARG A 65 -0.46 6.10 -6.49
N ASP A 66 0.72 6.25 -7.07
CA ASP A 66 1.07 5.56 -8.32
C ASP A 66 1.07 4.04 -8.10
N TRP A 67 1.71 3.58 -7.02
CA TRP A 67 1.66 2.18 -6.57
C TRP A 67 0.24 1.67 -6.38
N TRP A 68 -0.65 2.49 -5.79
CA TRP A 68 -2.03 2.12 -5.58
C TRP A 68 -2.78 1.99 -6.91
N LEU A 69 -2.63 2.95 -7.83
CA LEU A 69 -3.28 2.93 -9.14
C LEU A 69 -2.88 1.72 -9.99
N GLU A 70 -1.59 1.34 -9.96
CA GLU A 70 -1.09 0.16 -10.67
C GLU A 70 -1.72 -1.15 -10.17
N ARG A 71 -2.16 -1.20 -8.92
CA ARG A 71 -2.58 -2.43 -8.23
C ARG A 71 -4.05 -2.51 -7.87
N SER A 72 -4.72 -1.35 -7.76
CA SER A 72 -6.15 -1.20 -7.45
C SER A 72 -7.04 -1.37 -8.67
N GLY A 73 -6.47 -1.25 -9.87
CA GLY A 73 -7.20 -1.51 -11.10
C GLY A 73 -7.73 -2.95 -11.16
N PRO A 74 -8.94 -3.18 -11.72
CA PRO A 74 -9.34 -4.51 -12.14
C PRO A 74 -8.29 -5.01 -13.13
N ALA A 75 -7.78 -6.22 -12.95
CA ALA A 75 -6.78 -6.79 -13.84
C ALA A 75 -7.19 -6.63 -15.33
N PRO A 76 -6.21 -6.53 -16.23
CA PRO A 76 -5.38 -5.38 -16.54
C PRO A 76 -6.02 -4.46 -17.60
N LEU A 77 -5.76 -3.15 -17.55
CA LEU A 77 -5.79 -2.35 -18.78
C LEU A 77 -4.62 -2.83 -19.65
N SER A 78 -4.91 -3.77 -20.55
CA SER A 78 -3.97 -4.32 -21.52
C SER A 78 -3.37 -3.19 -22.36
N ARG A 79 -2.16 -2.76 -21.97
CA ARG A 79 -1.12 -2.31 -22.89
C ARG A 79 0.09 -3.22 -22.66
N ARG A 80 0.04 -4.44 -23.20
CA ARG A 80 1.12 -5.46 -23.15
C ARG A 80 2.19 -5.18 -24.24
N PRO A 81 3.39 -5.82 -24.25
CA PRO A 81 3.80 -7.05 -23.54
C PRO A 81 5.18 -7.02 -22.82
N ALA A 82 5.47 -8.12 -22.12
CA ALA A 82 6.63 -8.52 -21.31
C ALA A 82 8.05 -7.96 -21.61
N ALA A 83 8.83 -7.72 -20.55
CA ALA A 83 10.30 -7.86 -20.50
C ALA A 83 10.76 -7.74 -19.02
N ARG A 84 11.69 -8.51 -18.44
CA ARG A 84 12.44 -9.72 -18.79
C ARG A 84 12.84 -10.36 -17.45
#